data_AF-A0A139TU82-F1
#
_entry.id   AF-A0A139TU82-F1
#
_cell.length_a   1.000
_cell.length_b   1.000
_cell.length_c   1.000
_cell.angle_alpha   90.00
_cell.angle_beta   90.00
_cell.angle_gamma   90.00
#
_symmetry.space_group_name_H-M   'P 1'
#
loop_
_entity.id
_entity.type
_entity.pdbx_description
1 polymer ?
#
loop_
_entity_poly.entity_id
_entity_poly.type
_entity_poly.pdbx_seq_one_letter_code
_entity_poly.pdbx_strand_id
1 'polypeptide(L)'
;DNTQIQIQFPSPGAWDKFTMTAVFPDKDGYTHRDNYTQDDIPADQAPAMSAVVAALVGMGEDWQASQVWAHLMTATIYGEDDPYTPVGHQDEIALDVEAINAQGGRRIFTVRDYPEFVITDPAAVAFFKHFTKTQNND
;
A
#
# COMPACT_ATOMS: atom_id res chain seq x y z
N ASP A 1 8.07 -11.06 6.76
CA ASP A 1 8.78 -9.78 6.62
C ASP A 1 8.00 -8.66 7.29
N ASN A 2 8.72 -7.74 7.95
CA ASN A 2 8.17 -6.49 8.48
C ASN A 2 8.24 -5.35 7.45
N THR A 3 8.33 -5.71 6.16
CA THR A 3 8.45 -4.75 5.06
C THR A 3 7.08 -4.18 4.73
N GLN A 4 6.94 -2.87 4.82
CA GLN A 4 5.67 -2.18 4.58
C GLN A 4 5.88 -0.70 4.29
N ILE A 5 4.90 -0.10 3.62
CA ILE A 5 4.78 1.35 3.52
C ILE A 5 3.61 1.79 4.39
N GLN A 6 3.83 2.80 5.23
CA GLN A 6 2.81 3.40 6.07
C GLN A 6 2.47 4.77 5.50
N ILE A 7 1.20 5.07 5.26
CA ILE A 7 0.75 6.40 4.81
C ILE A 7 -0.21 6.94 5.86
N GLN A 8 0.05 8.15 6.34
CA GLN A 8 -0.81 8.86 7.28
C GLN A 8 -1.39 10.11 6.63
N PHE A 9 -2.70 10.28 6.74
CA PHE A 9 -3.39 11.47 6.27
C PHE A 9 -3.66 12.40 7.46
N PRO A 10 -3.40 13.72 7.33
CA PRO A 10 -3.57 14.68 8.43
C PRO A 10 -5.04 14.92 8.76
N SER A 11 -5.93 14.68 7.80
CA SER A 11 -7.38 14.76 7.98
C SER A 11 -8.08 13.86 6.95
N PRO A 12 -9.27 13.33 7.28
CA PRO A 12 -10.15 12.65 6.33
C PRO A 12 -10.26 13.35 4.98
N GLY A 13 -10.07 12.62 3.89
CA GLY A 13 -10.25 13.14 2.53
C GLY A 13 -9.12 14.06 2.01
N ALA A 14 -8.12 14.40 2.83
CA ALA A 14 -6.97 15.22 2.41
C ALA A 14 -5.89 14.34 1.74
N TRP A 15 -6.24 13.73 0.62
CA TRP A 15 -5.41 12.74 -0.09
C TRP A 15 -4.13 13.33 -0.71
N ASP A 16 -4.11 14.64 -0.94
CA ASP A 16 -2.99 15.40 -1.49
C ASP A 16 -1.90 15.71 -0.45
N LYS A 17 -2.19 15.51 0.84
CA LYS A 17 -1.25 15.76 1.93
C LYS A 17 -1.09 14.49 2.76
N PHE A 18 0.12 13.98 2.84
CA PHE A 18 0.40 12.80 3.64
C PHE A 18 1.84 12.76 4.12
N THR A 19 2.06 11.99 5.16
CA THR A 19 3.40 11.50 5.50
C THR A 19 3.47 10.02 5.17
N MET A 20 4.57 9.61 4.55
CA MET A 20 4.86 8.23 4.22
C MET A 20 6.07 7.75 4.99
N THR A 21 5.97 6.59 5.63
CA THR A 21 7.11 5.90 6.25
C THR A 21 7.33 4.57 5.56
N ALA A 22 8.50 4.39 4.93
CA ALA A 22 8.93 3.10 4.44
C ALA A 22 9.62 2.33 5.57
N VAL A 23 9.20 1.09 5.81
CA VAL A 23 9.76 0.20 6.82
C VAL A 23 10.29 -1.04 6.12
N PHE A 24 11.57 -1.34 6.29
CA PHE A 24 12.22 -2.48 5.64
C PHE A 24 13.48 -2.91 6.41
N PRO A 25 13.92 -4.17 6.30
CA PRO A 25 15.17 -4.61 6.91
C PRO A 25 16.39 -4.09 6.12
N ASP A 26 17.42 -3.68 6.84
CA ASP A 26 18.75 -3.49 6.27
C ASP A 26 19.45 -4.84 6.01
N LYS A 27 20.66 -4.77 5.43
CA LYS A 27 21.46 -5.96 5.10
C LYS A 27 21.81 -6.85 6.30
N ASP A 28 21.83 -6.27 7.50
CA ASP A 28 22.18 -6.97 8.75
C ASP A 28 20.91 -7.46 9.47
N GLY A 29 19.73 -7.21 8.88
CA GLY A 29 18.42 -7.65 9.39
C GLY A 29 17.77 -6.67 10.37
N TYR A 30 18.35 -5.49 10.61
CA TYR A 30 17.75 -4.47 11.47
C TYR A 30 16.66 -3.70 10.74
N THR A 31 15.57 -3.37 11.44
CA THR A 31 14.48 -2.58 10.85
C THR A 31 14.89 -1.13 10.65
N HIS A 32 14.92 -0.70 9.38
CA HIS A 32 15.10 0.68 8.97
C HIS A 32 13.76 1.39 8.78
N ARG A 33 13.76 2.73 8.90
CA ARG A 33 12.59 3.58 8.69
C ARG A 33 12.99 4.87 7.98
N ASP A 34 12.52 5.04 6.76
CA ASP A 34 12.65 6.29 6.01
C ASP A 34 11.33 7.04 5.99
N ASN A 35 11.37 8.36 6.13
CA ASN A 35 10.18 9.21 6.19
C ASN A 35 10.18 10.20 5.02
N TYR A 36 9.02 10.37 4.42
CA TYR A 36 8.77 11.18 3.24
C TYR A 36 7.47 11.98 3.42
N THR A 37 7.39 13.12 2.78
CA THR A 37 6.18 13.90 2.57
C THR A 37 5.73 13.79 1.12
N GLN A 38 4.56 14.32 0.76
CA GLN A 38 4.12 14.37 -0.64
C GLN A 38 5.14 15.05 -1.58
N ASP A 39 5.92 16.01 -1.07
CA ASP A 39 6.90 16.77 -1.85
C ASP A 39 8.20 15.98 -2.10
N ASP A 40 8.43 14.92 -1.32
CA ASP A 40 9.59 14.03 -1.46
C ASP A 40 9.32 12.88 -2.46
N ILE A 41 8.08 12.70 -2.90
CA ILE A 41 7.71 11.64 -3.85
C ILE A 41 8.05 12.06 -5.28
N PRO A 42 8.86 11.28 -6.01
CA PRO A 42 9.20 11.60 -7.40
C PRO A 42 7.96 11.72 -8.30
N ALA A 43 7.98 12.66 -9.25
CA ALA A 43 6.82 12.92 -10.11
C ALA A 43 6.41 11.73 -10.99
N ASP A 44 7.37 10.89 -11.39
CA ASP A 44 7.15 9.64 -12.12
C ASP A 44 6.51 8.54 -11.25
N GLN A 45 6.54 8.71 -9.93
CA GLN A 45 5.92 7.82 -8.95
C GLN A 45 4.50 8.28 -8.53
N ALA A 46 4.05 9.46 -8.99
CA ALA A 46 2.70 9.97 -8.71
C ALA A 46 1.55 9.04 -9.18
N PRO A 47 1.64 8.31 -10.32
CA PRO A 47 0.59 7.37 -10.73
C PRO A 47 0.33 6.27 -9.69
N ALA A 48 1.37 5.79 -8.99
CA ALA A 48 1.22 4.78 -7.95
C ALA A 48 0.37 5.28 -6.77
N MET A 49 0.55 6.55 -6.38
CA MET A 49 -0.28 7.17 -5.34
C MET A 49 -1.73 7.31 -5.80
N SER A 50 -1.97 7.59 -7.08
CA SER A 50 -3.33 7.65 -7.63
C SER A 50 -4.08 6.32 -7.52
N ALA A 51 -3.41 5.18 -7.71
CA ALA A 51 -4.03 3.87 -7.55
C ALA A 51 -4.45 3.59 -6.09
N VAL A 52 -3.59 3.96 -5.13
CA VAL A 52 -3.91 3.89 -3.70
C VAL A 52 -5.10 4.79 -3.38
N VAL A 53 -5.07 6.05 -3.81
CA VAL A 53 -6.17 7.01 -3.57
C VAL A 53 -7.49 6.51 -4.18
N ALA A 54 -7.47 5.91 -5.37
CA ALA A 54 -8.66 5.35 -6.00
C ALA A 54 -9.30 4.23 -5.16
N ALA A 55 -8.47 3.33 -4.59
CA ALA A 55 -8.95 2.29 -3.68
C ALA A 55 -9.55 2.88 -2.39
N LEU A 56 -8.94 3.93 -1.83
CA LEU A 56 -9.43 4.59 -0.61
C LEU A 56 -10.73 5.38 -0.85
N VAL A 57 -10.88 6.05 -2.00
CA VAL A 57 -12.11 6.78 -2.37
C VAL A 57 -13.28 5.81 -2.62
N GLY A 58 -13.00 4.56 -2.99
CA GLY A 58 -14.00 3.50 -3.12
C GLY A 58 -14.59 3.03 -1.78
N MET A 59 -14.01 3.41 -0.64
CA MET A 59 -14.62 3.16 0.67
C MET A 59 -15.94 3.93 0.76
N GLY A 60 -17.03 3.26 1.20
CA GLY A 60 -18.36 3.88 1.23
C GLY A 60 -18.39 5.23 1.96
N GLU A 61 -19.35 6.10 1.59
CA GLU A 61 -19.38 7.54 1.93
C GLU A 61 -19.17 7.87 3.42
N ASP A 62 -19.46 6.94 4.33
CA ASP A 62 -19.35 7.11 5.78
C ASP A 62 -17.93 6.96 6.35
N TRP A 63 -16.96 6.39 5.61
CA TRP A 63 -15.62 6.08 6.12
C TRP A 63 -14.52 6.75 5.30
N GLN A 64 -13.53 7.31 6.00
CA GLN A 64 -12.39 7.99 5.40
C GLN A 64 -11.10 7.49 6.03
N ALA A 65 -10.13 7.06 5.22
CA ALA A 65 -8.85 6.57 5.72
C ALA A 65 -8.08 7.65 6.50
N SER A 66 -7.54 7.25 7.67
CA SER A 66 -6.60 8.03 8.47
C SER A 66 -5.18 7.48 8.39
N GLN A 67 -5.04 6.16 8.29
CA GLN A 67 -3.77 5.47 8.22
C GLN A 67 -3.89 4.26 7.30
N VAL A 68 -2.90 4.06 6.43
CA VAL A 68 -2.81 2.94 5.51
C VAL A 68 -1.50 2.20 5.76
N TRP A 69 -1.57 0.88 5.76
CA TRP A 69 -0.41 0.00 5.70
C TRP A 69 -0.48 -0.80 4.42
N ALA A 70 0.51 -0.60 3.55
CA ALA A 70 0.67 -1.33 2.32
C ALA A 70 1.70 -2.46 2.53
N HIS A 71 1.38 -3.63 1.98
CA HIS A 71 2.21 -4.84 2.07
C HIS A 71 2.35 -5.46 0.68
N LEU A 72 3.56 -5.95 0.36
CA LEU A 72 3.77 -6.74 -0.86
C LEU A 72 3.26 -8.17 -0.63
N MET A 73 2.45 -8.65 -1.56
CA MET A 73 2.00 -10.03 -1.66
C MET A 73 2.38 -10.60 -3.02
N THR A 74 2.52 -11.92 -3.10
CA THR A 74 2.69 -12.62 -4.37
C THR A 74 1.55 -13.61 -4.54
N ALA A 75 0.66 -13.32 -5.50
CA ALA A 75 -0.41 -14.21 -5.90
C ALA A 75 0.14 -15.30 -6.83
N THR A 76 -0.33 -16.53 -6.65
CA THR A 76 -0.12 -17.62 -7.61
C THR A 76 -1.27 -17.61 -8.60
N ILE A 77 -0.96 -17.54 -9.88
CA ILE A 77 -1.94 -17.51 -10.96
C ILE A 77 -2.16 -18.93 -11.45
N TYR A 78 -3.43 -19.33 -11.60
CA TYR A 78 -3.85 -20.60 -12.16
C TYR A 78 -4.60 -20.35 -13.47
N GLY A 79 -4.46 -21.26 -14.44
CA GLY A 79 -5.23 -21.20 -15.67
C GLY A 79 -6.68 -21.58 -15.42
N GLU A 80 -7.62 -21.01 -16.19
CA GLU A 80 -9.04 -21.38 -16.10
C GLU A 80 -9.26 -22.86 -16.44
N ASP A 81 -8.49 -23.40 -17.38
CA ASP A 81 -8.58 -24.79 -17.85
C ASP A 81 -7.98 -25.81 -16.86
N ASP A 82 -7.06 -25.38 -15.99
CA ASP A 82 -6.43 -26.23 -14.97
C ASP A 82 -6.16 -25.42 -13.69
N PRO A 83 -7.12 -25.43 -12.73
CA PRO A 83 -7.00 -24.67 -11.49
C PRO A 83 -6.02 -25.31 -10.48
N TYR A 84 -5.38 -26.43 -10.82
CA TYR A 84 -4.43 -27.11 -9.93
C TYR A 84 -2.98 -26.93 -10.34
N THR A 85 -2.72 -26.51 -11.59
CA THR A 85 -1.36 -26.24 -12.09
C THR A 85 -1.11 -24.73 -12.15
N PRO A 86 -0.18 -24.18 -11.34
CA PRO A 86 0.24 -22.79 -11.43
C PRO A 86 0.78 -22.45 -12.83
N VAL A 87 0.29 -21.36 -13.41
CA VAL A 87 0.77 -20.82 -14.70
C VAL A 87 1.67 -19.60 -14.53
N GLY A 88 1.73 -19.03 -13.32
CA GLY A 88 2.62 -17.91 -13.02
C GLY A 88 2.46 -17.36 -11.60
N HIS A 89 3.15 -16.25 -11.37
CA HIS A 89 3.07 -15.45 -10.15
C HIS A 89 2.90 -13.98 -10.50
N GLN A 90 2.17 -13.26 -9.67
CA GLN A 90 1.98 -11.83 -9.79
C GLN A 90 2.19 -11.17 -8.43
N ASP A 91 3.03 -10.15 -8.40
CA ASP A 91 3.18 -9.31 -7.22
C ASP A 91 2.04 -8.29 -7.15
N GLU A 92 1.53 -8.07 -5.96
CA GLU A 92 0.37 -7.23 -5.67
C GLU A 92 0.59 -6.47 -4.35
N ILE A 93 -0.13 -5.35 -4.17
CA ILE A 93 -0.12 -4.61 -2.91
C ILE A 93 -1.43 -4.85 -2.16
N ALA A 94 -1.36 -5.37 -0.94
CA ALA A 94 -2.49 -5.38 -0.01
C ALA A 94 -2.47 -4.14 0.88
N LEU A 95 -3.65 -3.55 1.07
CA LEU A 95 -3.87 -2.48 2.02
C LEU A 95 -4.62 -2.97 3.26
N ASP A 96 -4.08 -2.65 4.42
CA ASP A 96 -4.83 -2.54 5.66
C ASP A 96 -5.09 -1.04 5.93
N VAL A 97 -6.35 -0.68 6.14
CA VAL A 97 -6.78 0.73 6.18
C VAL A 97 -7.49 1.00 7.48
N GLU A 98 -6.90 1.81 8.34
CA GLU A 98 -7.63 2.43 9.42
C GLU A 98 -8.41 3.63 8.86
N ALA A 99 -9.72 3.62 9.12
CA ALA A 99 -10.61 4.69 8.72
C ALA A 99 -11.43 5.22 9.89
N ILE A 100 -11.85 6.46 9.74
CA ILE A 100 -12.68 7.18 10.68
C ILE A 100 -13.99 7.61 10.03
N ASN A 101 -15.08 7.58 10.80
CA ASN A 101 -16.38 8.06 10.34
C ASN A 101 -16.72 9.44 10.91
N ALA A 102 -17.80 10.05 10.41
CA ALA A 102 -18.24 11.39 10.84
C ALA A 102 -18.58 11.50 12.34
N GLN A 103 -18.82 10.38 13.02
CA GLN A 103 -19.11 10.32 14.46
C GLN A 103 -17.85 10.09 15.32
N GLY A 104 -16.67 10.01 14.70
CA GLY A 104 -15.40 9.75 15.38
C GLY A 104 -15.13 8.26 15.68
N GLY A 105 -15.97 7.35 15.17
CA GLY A 105 -15.70 5.92 15.22
C GLY A 105 -14.47 5.58 14.37
N ARG A 106 -13.64 4.64 14.84
CA ARG A 106 -12.43 4.17 14.14
C ARG A 106 -12.54 2.67 13.90
N ARG A 107 -12.18 2.22 12.70
CA ARG A 107 -12.15 0.80 12.33
C ARG A 107 -11.00 0.53 11.37
N ILE A 108 -10.42 -0.67 11.46
CA ILE A 108 -9.52 -1.19 10.45
C ILE A 108 -10.32 -2.04 9.47
N PHE A 109 -10.11 -1.77 8.18
CA PHE A 109 -10.63 -2.52 7.06
C PHE A 109 -9.48 -3.19 6.32
N THR A 110 -9.75 -4.37 5.78
CA THR A 110 -8.75 -5.19 5.08
C THR A 110 -9.30 -5.62 3.73
N VAL A 111 -8.52 -6.38 2.96
CA VAL A 111 -8.97 -7.04 1.72
C VAL A 111 -10.21 -7.93 1.89
N ARG A 112 -10.55 -8.34 3.13
CA ARG A 112 -11.78 -9.09 3.43
C ARG A 112 -13.02 -8.20 3.43
N ASP A 113 -12.86 -6.93 3.77
CA ASP A 113 -13.94 -5.95 3.80
C ASP A 113 -14.08 -5.28 2.42
N TYR A 114 -12.95 -4.95 1.78
CA TYR A 114 -12.88 -4.31 0.47
C TYR A 114 -11.88 -5.04 -0.43
N PRO A 115 -12.33 -5.89 -1.38
CA PRO A 115 -11.44 -6.57 -2.32
C PRO A 115 -10.56 -5.61 -3.15
N GLU A 116 -11.01 -4.37 -3.35
CA GLU A 116 -10.29 -3.29 -4.02
C GLU A 116 -8.99 -2.88 -3.31
N PHE A 117 -8.78 -3.32 -2.06
CA PHE A 117 -7.52 -3.13 -1.34
C PHE A 117 -6.40 -4.06 -1.81
N VAL A 118 -6.67 -4.93 -2.78
CA VAL A 118 -5.64 -5.60 -3.58
C VAL A 118 -5.36 -4.76 -4.82
N ILE A 119 -4.21 -4.10 -4.85
CA ILE A 119 -3.77 -3.29 -5.99
C ILE A 119 -2.81 -4.12 -6.84
N THR A 120 -3.24 -4.43 -8.06
CA THR A 120 -2.48 -5.17 -9.07
C THR A 120 -1.72 -4.27 -10.04
N ASP A 121 -1.84 -2.95 -9.91
CA ASP A 121 -1.17 -1.96 -10.77
C ASP A 121 0.37 -2.13 -10.67
N PRO A 122 1.06 -2.42 -11.78
CA PRO A 122 2.51 -2.56 -11.79
C PRO A 122 3.26 -1.33 -11.25
N ALA A 123 2.72 -0.12 -11.42
CA ALA A 123 3.31 1.10 -10.89
C ALA A 123 3.26 1.13 -9.35
N ALA A 124 2.19 0.64 -8.72
CA ALA A 124 2.09 0.53 -7.27
C ALA A 124 3.09 -0.49 -6.71
N VAL A 125 3.27 -1.62 -7.40
CA VAL A 125 4.28 -2.63 -7.05
C VAL A 125 5.70 -2.06 -7.20
N ALA A 126 5.97 -1.34 -8.29
CA ALA A 126 7.26 -0.70 -8.52
C ALA A 126 7.56 0.37 -7.46
N PHE A 127 6.56 1.19 -7.11
CA PHE A 127 6.64 2.17 -6.03
C PHE A 127 6.99 1.52 -4.70
N PHE A 128 6.26 0.48 -4.32
CA PHE A 128 6.52 -0.24 -3.08
C PHE A 128 7.96 -0.73 -3.02
N LYS A 129 8.40 -1.44 -4.07
CA LYS A 129 9.77 -1.95 -4.19
C LYS A 129 10.81 -0.84 -4.24
N HIS A 130 10.51 0.34 -4.76
CA HIS A 130 11.45 1.46 -4.78
C HIS A 130 11.79 1.90 -3.35
N PHE A 131 10.77 2.13 -2.53
CA PHE A 131 10.93 2.66 -1.18
C PHE A 131 11.29 1.61 -0.12
N THR A 132 11.04 0.33 -0.39
CA THR A 132 11.36 -0.75 0.57
C THR A 132 12.54 -1.62 0.16
N LYS A 133 13.36 -1.17 -0.80
CA LYS A 133 14.60 -1.85 -1.15
C LYS A 133 15.60 -1.71 -0.01
N THR A 134 16.20 -2.82 0.38
CA THR A 134 17.45 -2.79 1.15
C THR A 134 18.46 -1.96 0.35
N GLN A 135 18.89 -0.81 0.89
CA GLN A 135 19.94 -0.04 0.25
C GLN A 135 21.25 -0.85 0.31
N ASN A 136 21.76 -1.22 -0.86
CA ASN A 136 23.15 -1.64 -1.00
C ASN A 136 23.99 -0.38 -0.89
N ASN A 137 24.70 -0.22 0.22
CA ASN A 137 25.84 0.69 0.24
C ASN A 137 26.97 -0.02 -0.52
N ASP A 138 27.18 0.35 -1.79
CA ASP A 138 28.42 0.10 -2.50
C ASP A 138 29.60 0.83 -1.83
#